data_AF-M2RQ44-F1
#
_entry.id   AF-M2RQ44-F1
#
_cell.length_a   1.000
_cell.length_b   1.000
_cell.length_c   1.000
_cell.angle_alpha   90.00
_cell.angle_beta   90.00
_cell.angle_gamma   90.00
#
_symmetry.space_group_name_H-M   'P 1'
#
loop_
_entity.id
_entity.type
_entity.pdbx_description
1 polymer ?
#
loop_
_entity_poly.entity_id
_entity_poly.type
_entity_poly.pdbx_seq_one_letter_code
_entity_poly.pdbx_strand_id
1 'polypeptide(L)'
;MARAGHSGTVVGSAIVVREKYYWPDLQLNIWTIVMLATAGLILGVNAQFMDIQNRMGLGTPWIMPYGVTVGTLAIIFIIIEIIYIAQRKLLPSVMMLFSFILLVLFLAGVIGTAIQLFAGPNINNQCNTYVFNNDARGPTMETLAFLQQRNICQCWQAQFAFWIIGTVFLVWMMVMASQVNSNTYVR
;
A
#
# COMPACT_ATOMS: atom_id res chain seq x y z
N MET A 1 -1.65 76.06 23.29
CA MET A 1 -1.92 75.10 24.39
C MET A 1 -1.70 73.70 23.86
N ALA A 2 -0.60 73.04 24.24
CA ALA A 2 -0.32 71.65 23.88
C ALA A 2 -0.80 70.72 25.00
N ARG A 3 -1.45 69.59 24.66
CA ARG A 3 -1.71 68.51 25.62
C ARG A 3 -1.76 67.12 24.94
N ALA A 4 -0.75 66.33 25.29
CA ALA A 4 -0.75 64.89 25.62
C ALA A 4 -1.46 63.86 24.73
N GLY A 5 -0.64 63.10 23.99
CA GLY A 5 -0.40 61.67 24.23
C GLY A 5 -1.57 60.69 24.27
N HIS A 6 -1.73 59.93 23.19
CA HIS A 6 -2.19 58.53 23.29
C HIS A 6 -1.24 57.63 22.51
N SER A 7 -0.36 56.97 23.27
CA SER A 7 0.44 55.84 22.78
C SER A 7 -0.50 54.65 22.67
N GLY A 8 -1.03 54.42 21.47
CA GLY A 8 -1.79 53.23 21.13
C GLY A 8 -0.92 52.32 20.27
N THR A 9 -0.03 51.55 20.89
CA THR A 9 0.58 50.40 20.22
C THR A 9 -0.50 49.34 20.06
N VAL A 10 -1.14 49.31 18.89
CA VAL A 10 -1.93 48.16 18.46
C VAL A 10 -0.93 47.03 18.18
N VAL A 11 -0.59 46.28 19.23
CA VAL A 11 0.08 44.99 19.07
C VAL A 11 -0.98 44.08 18.47
N GLY A 12 -0.91 43.88 17.15
CA GLY A 12 -1.76 42.94 16.45
C GLY A 12 -1.66 41.59 17.14
N SER A 13 -2.70 41.21 17.88
CA SER A 13 -2.86 39.83 18.32
C SER A 13 -3.10 39.03 17.05
N ALA A 14 -2.03 38.51 16.46
CA ALA A 14 -2.14 37.47 15.47
C ALA A 14 -2.79 36.28 16.20
N ILE A 15 -4.10 36.13 16.00
CA ILE A 15 -4.81 34.92 16.39
C ILE A 15 -4.24 33.84 15.47
N VAL A 16 -3.24 33.12 15.95
CA VAL A 16 -2.74 31.92 15.28
C VAL A 16 -3.84 30.87 15.44
N VAL A 17 -4.81 30.89 14.52
CA VAL A 17 -5.80 29.83 14.38
C VAL A 17 -5.02 28.61 13.91
N ARG A 18 -4.70 27.72 14.86
CA ARG A 18 -4.09 26.44 14.54
C ARG A 18 -5.19 25.56 13.97
N GLU A 19 -5.37 25.61 12.66
CA GLU A 19 -6.30 24.73 11.96
C GLU A 19 -5.96 23.28 12.32
N LYS A 20 -6.91 22.62 12.97
CA LYS A 20 -6.78 21.23 13.37
C LYS A 20 -7.52 20.42 12.33
N TYR A 21 -6.78 19.80 11.41
CA TYR A 21 -7.35 18.93 10.40
C TYR A 21 -8.15 17.81 11.08
N TYR A 22 -9.45 17.77 10.80
CA TYR A 22 -10.32 16.70 11.27
C TYR A 22 -10.31 15.57 10.25
N TRP A 23 -9.86 14.40 10.70
CA TRP A 23 -9.81 13.19 9.87
C TRP A 23 -10.96 12.25 10.29
N PRO A 24 -11.64 11.60 9.32
CA PRO A 24 -12.67 10.62 9.63
C PRO A 24 -12.05 9.32 10.18
N ASP A 25 -12.15 9.10 11.49
CA ASP A 25 -11.51 7.97 12.20
C ASP A 25 -11.85 6.59 11.59
N LEU A 26 -13.12 6.36 11.20
CA LEU A 26 -13.54 5.08 10.63
C LEU A 26 -12.91 4.83 9.26
N GLN A 27 -12.90 5.83 8.37
CA GLN A 27 -12.36 5.66 7.02
C GLN A 27 -10.85 5.44 7.06
N LEU A 28 -10.15 6.16 7.93
CA LEU A 28 -8.71 6.04 8.13
C LEU A 28 -8.32 4.65 8.66
N ASN A 29 -9.08 4.11 9.61
CA ASN A 29 -8.84 2.78 10.16
C ASN A 29 -9.08 1.68 9.12
N ILE A 30 -10.17 1.76 8.34
CA ILE A 30 -10.45 0.81 7.26
C ILE A 30 -9.33 0.85 6.22
N TRP A 31 -8.90 2.05 5.83
CA TRP A 31 -7.81 2.22 4.89
C TRP A 31 -6.51 1.59 5.41
N THR A 32 -6.16 1.87 6.67
CA THR A 32 -4.94 1.36 7.32
C THR A 32 -4.91 -0.17 7.34
N ILE A 33 -6.01 -0.81 7.74
CA ILE A 33 -6.08 -2.28 7.82
C ILE A 33 -5.93 -2.90 6.43
N VAL A 34 -6.64 -2.39 5.43
CA VAL A 34 -6.59 -2.92 4.06
C VAL A 34 -5.20 -2.74 3.46
N MET A 35 -4.58 -1.59 3.66
CA MET A 35 -3.24 -1.32 3.14
C MET A 35 -2.16 -2.12 3.86
N LEU A 36 -2.31 -2.37 5.17
CA LEU A 36 -1.39 -3.22 5.91
C LEU A 36 -1.48 -4.67 5.42
N ALA A 37 -2.70 -5.19 5.22
CA ALA A 37 -2.92 -6.52 4.64
C ALA A 37 -2.33 -6.62 3.22
N THR A 38 -2.53 -5.57 2.42
CA THR A 38 -2.01 -5.48 1.04
C THR A 38 -0.48 -5.49 1.01
N ALA A 39 0.16 -4.61 1.78
CA ALA A 39 1.61 -4.50 1.82
C ALA A 39 2.26 -5.74 2.44
N GLY A 40 1.65 -6.32 3.48
CA GLY A 40 2.10 -7.56 4.11
C GLY A 40 2.03 -8.75 3.16
N LEU A 41 0.94 -8.88 2.40
CA LEU A 41 0.80 -9.95 1.40
C LEU A 41 1.82 -9.80 0.27
N ILE A 42 1.96 -8.60 -0.30
CA ILE A 42 2.93 -8.35 -1.37
C ILE A 42 4.35 -8.66 -0.90
N LEU A 43 4.75 -8.17 0.29
CA LEU A 43 6.06 -8.45 0.86
C LEU A 43 6.25 -9.96 1.08
N GLY A 44 5.30 -10.61 1.76
CA GLY A 44 5.39 -12.01 2.14
C GLY A 44 5.47 -12.95 0.94
N VAL A 45 4.59 -12.76 -0.04
CA VAL A 45 4.57 -13.60 -1.25
C VAL A 45 5.86 -13.46 -2.05
N ASN A 46 6.32 -12.23 -2.29
CA ASN A 46 7.56 -12.03 -3.05
C ASN A 46 8.78 -12.56 -2.28
N ALA A 47 8.85 -12.40 -0.96
CA ALA A 47 9.93 -12.96 -0.15
C ALA A 47 9.96 -14.49 -0.20
N GLN A 48 8.79 -15.14 -0.14
CA GLN A 48 8.69 -16.60 -0.30
C GLN A 48 9.15 -17.05 -1.69
N PHE A 49 8.76 -16.34 -2.76
CA PHE A 49 9.22 -16.66 -4.10
C PHE A 49 10.74 -16.51 -4.24
N MET A 50 11.35 -15.50 -3.63
CA MET A 50 12.81 -15.36 -3.62
C MET A 50 13.50 -16.54 -2.94
N ASP A 51 13.00 -17.02 -1.78
CA ASP A 51 13.56 -18.19 -1.10
C ASP A 51 13.46 -19.45 -1.97
N ILE A 52 12.32 -19.65 -2.63
CA ILE A 52 12.10 -20.77 -3.56
C ILE A 52 13.09 -20.70 -4.73
N GLN A 53 13.26 -19.54 -5.36
CA GLN A 53 14.20 -19.35 -6.47
C GLN A 53 15.65 -19.63 -6.04
N ASN A 54 16.04 -19.15 -4.85
CA ASN A 54 17.37 -19.39 -4.29
C ASN A 54 17.64 -20.87 -4.04
N ARG A 55 16.67 -21.61 -3.49
CA ARG A 55 16.79 -23.07 -3.27
C ARG A 55 16.88 -23.85 -4.57
N MET A 56 16.23 -23.38 -5.64
CA MET A 56 16.29 -24.01 -6.96
C MET A 56 17.51 -23.59 -7.78
N GLY A 57 18.34 -22.66 -7.28
CA GLY A 57 19.49 -22.13 -8.02
C GLY A 57 19.09 -21.33 -9.27
N LEU A 58 17.88 -20.79 -9.30
CA LEU A 58 17.34 -20.03 -10.43
C LEU A 58 17.56 -18.53 -10.23
N GLY A 59 17.76 -17.81 -11.34
CA GLY A 59 17.80 -16.35 -11.32
C GLY A 59 16.49 -15.76 -10.77
N THR A 60 16.60 -14.72 -9.94
CA THR A 60 15.45 -14.05 -9.34
C THR A 60 14.93 -12.95 -10.26
N PRO A 61 13.68 -13.03 -10.77
CA PRO A 61 13.08 -11.97 -11.57
C PRO A 61 13.01 -10.66 -10.77
N TRP A 62 13.26 -9.52 -11.42
CA TRP A 62 13.30 -8.19 -10.78
C TRP A 62 12.01 -7.83 -10.02
N ILE A 63 10.85 -8.37 -10.42
CA ILE A 63 9.57 -8.08 -9.78
C ILE A 63 9.53 -8.55 -8.32
N MET A 64 10.30 -9.59 -7.98
CA MET A 64 10.32 -10.16 -6.63
C MET A 64 11.02 -9.22 -5.63
N PRO A 65 12.30 -8.84 -5.80
CA PRO A 65 12.93 -7.86 -4.93
C PRO A 65 12.21 -6.51 -4.99
N TYR A 66 11.67 -6.13 -6.15
CA TYR A 66 10.81 -4.95 -6.27
C TYR A 66 9.61 -5.01 -5.32
N GLY A 67 8.83 -6.10 -5.34
CA GLY A 67 7.68 -6.29 -4.46
C GLY A 67 8.04 -6.27 -2.97
N VAL A 68 9.19 -6.85 -2.59
CA VAL A 68 9.69 -6.77 -1.21
C VAL A 68 10.01 -5.33 -0.82
N THR A 69 10.72 -4.59 -1.67
CA THR A 69 11.08 -3.18 -1.37
C THR A 69 9.85 -2.28 -1.26
N VAL A 70 8.92 -2.36 -2.21
CA VAL A 70 7.70 -1.54 -2.20
C VAL A 70 6.77 -1.93 -1.06
N GLY A 71 6.60 -3.23 -0.79
CA GLY A 71 5.84 -3.71 0.37
C GLY A 71 6.43 -3.21 1.69
N THR A 72 7.76 -3.22 1.82
CA THR A 72 8.46 -2.70 3.00
C THR A 72 8.27 -1.20 3.16
N LEU A 73 8.43 -0.43 2.08
CA LEU A 73 8.19 1.02 2.08
C LEU A 73 6.75 1.37 2.47
N ALA A 74 5.77 0.62 1.96
CA ALA A 74 4.37 0.81 2.32
C ALA A 74 4.09 0.51 3.81
N ILE A 75 4.67 -0.57 4.36
CA ILE A 75 4.55 -0.86 5.80
C ILE A 75 5.18 0.24 6.65
N ILE A 76 6.39 0.69 6.29
CA ILE A 76 7.07 1.79 6.99
C ILE A 76 6.21 3.06 6.96
N PHE A 77 5.63 3.38 5.81
CA PHE A 77 4.73 4.53 5.66
C PHE A 77 3.51 4.41 6.58
N ILE A 78 2.86 3.25 6.64
CA ILE A 78 1.71 3.00 7.53
C ILE A 78 2.10 3.14 9.01
N ILE A 79 3.28 2.65 9.41
CA ILE A 79 3.78 2.82 10.79
C ILE A 79 3.97 4.29 11.13
N ILE A 80 4.58 5.06 10.22
CA ILE A 80 4.77 6.50 10.38
C ILE A 80 3.43 7.22 10.51
N GLU A 81 2.44 6.84 9.69
CA GLU A 81 1.07 7.35 9.78
C GLU A 81 0.44 7.09 11.15
N ILE A 82 0.50 5.85 11.66
CA ILE A 82 -0.03 5.51 12.99
C ILE A 82 0.61 6.39 14.08
N ILE A 83 1.90 6.67 13.99
CA ILE A 83 2.60 7.56 14.92
C ILE A 83 2.05 9.00 14.81
N TYR A 84 1.82 9.52 13.61
CA TYR A 84 1.25 10.86 13.43
C TYR A 84 -0.21 10.97 13.88
N ILE A 85 -1.01 9.90 13.71
CA ILE A 85 -2.37 9.80 14.25
C ILE A 85 -2.33 9.90 15.78
N ALA A 86 -1.44 9.14 16.43
CA ALA A 86 -1.26 9.19 17.88
C ALA A 86 -0.86 10.58 18.38
N GLN A 87 -0.09 11.33 17.60
CA GLN A 87 0.30 12.72 17.90
C GLN A 87 -0.74 13.78 17.52
N ARG A 88 -1.84 13.40 16.85
CA ARG A 88 -2.85 14.31 16.28
C ARG A 88 -2.25 15.40 15.37
N LYS A 89 -1.16 15.07 14.66
CA LYS A 89 -0.42 15.97 13.77
C LYS A 89 -0.40 15.49 12.31
N LEU A 90 -1.48 14.84 11.88
CA LEU A 90 -1.58 14.34 10.51
C LEU A 90 -1.69 15.51 9.53
N LEU A 91 -0.62 15.77 8.78
CA LEU A 91 -0.54 16.83 7.77
C LEU A 91 -1.06 16.31 6.42
N PRO A 92 -2.13 16.87 5.84
CA PRO A 92 -2.72 16.37 4.59
C PRO A 92 -1.74 16.36 3.42
N SER A 93 -0.89 17.38 3.31
CA SER A 93 0.09 17.49 2.21
C SER A 93 1.11 16.36 2.21
N VAL A 94 1.54 15.90 3.38
CA VAL A 94 2.48 14.78 3.51
C VAL A 94 1.81 13.49 3.10
N MET A 95 0.55 13.27 3.52
CA MET A 95 -0.23 12.09 3.13
C MET A 95 -0.47 12.04 1.63
N MET A 96 -0.76 13.19 1.00
CA MET A 96 -0.99 13.28 -0.44
C MET A 96 0.29 12.96 -1.24
N LEU A 97 1.44 13.52 -0.83
CA LEU A 97 2.72 13.28 -1.49
C LEU A 97 3.13 11.79 -1.42
N PHE A 98 3.11 11.19 -0.22
CA PHE A 98 3.49 9.80 -0.06
C PHE A 98 2.51 8.84 -0.75
N SER A 99 1.21 9.14 -0.72
CA SER A 99 0.21 8.35 -1.45
C SER A 99 0.47 8.38 -2.96
N PHE A 100 0.86 9.53 -3.52
CA PHE A 100 1.21 9.64 -4.92
C PHE A 100 2.47 8.85 -5.30
N ILE A 101 3.53 8.92 -4.48
CA ILE A 101 4.75 8.14 -4.69
C ILE A 101 4.43 6.63 -4.64
N LEU A 102 3.72 6.18 -3.62
CA LEU A 102 3.30 4.78 -3.50
C LEU A 102 2.37 4.36 -4.64
N LEU A 103 1.50 5.25 -5.14
CA LEU A 103 0.64 4.95 -6.28
C LEU A 103 1.45 4.58 -7.52
N VAL A 104 2.47 5.38 -7.86
CA VAL A 104 3.34 5.11 -9.01
C VAL A 104 4.07 3.77 -8.82
N LEU A 105 4.58 3.51 -7.63
CA LEU A 105 5.23 2.23 -7.30
C LEU A 105 4.25 1.04 -7.39
N PHE A 106 3.01 1.21 -6.93
CA PHE A 106 2.01 0.15 -7.02
C PHE A 106 1.59 -0.11 -8.46
N LEU A 107 1.44 0.94 -9.29
CA LEU A 107 1.14 0.80 -10.72
C LEU A 107 2.24 0.04 -11.46
N ALA A 108 3.51 0.34 -11.20
CA ALA A 108 4.61 -0.43 -11.76
C ALA A 108 4.58 -1.91 -11.30
N GLY A 109 4.16 -2.17 -10.06
CA GLY A 109 3.90 -3.52 -9.53
C GLY A 109 2.78 -4.25 -10.28
N VAL A 110 1.65 -3.59 -10.54
CA VAL A 110 0.54 -4.12 -11.35
C VAL A 110 1.04 -4.52 -12.74
N ILE A 111 1.75 -3.62 -13.43
CA ILE A 111 2.23 -3.87 -14.79
C ILE A 111 3.25 -5.02 -14.81
N GLY A 112 4.23 -5.00 -13.91
CA GLY A 112 5.27 -6.01 -13.85
C GLY A 112 4.71 -7.40 -13.52
N THR A 113 3.73 -7.49 -12.63
CA THR A 113 3.06 -8.76 -12.32
C THR A 113 2.12 -9.22 -13.43
N ALA A 114 1.39 -8.31 -14.08
CA ALA A 114 0.54 -8.64 -15.23
C ALA A 114 1.33 -9.27 -16.38
N ILE A 115 2.52 -8.73 -16.69
CA ILE A 115 3.38 -9.27 -17.74
C ILE A 115 3.80 -10.71 -17.42
N GLN A 116 4.16 -11.01 -16.16
CA GLN A 116 4.54 -12.37 -15.79
C GLN A 116 3.35 -13.34 -15.77
N LEU A 117 2.18 -12.85 -15.37
CA LEU A 117 0.98 -13.67 -15.22
C LEU A 117 0.35 -14.03 -16.58
N PHE A 118 0.24 -13.07 -17.50
CA PHE A 118 -0.55 -13.21 -18.73
C PHE A 118 0.25 -13.23 -20.03
N ALA A 119 1.43 -12.61 -20.07
CA ALA A 119 2.17 -12.44 -21.32
C ALA A 119 3.39 -13.36 -21.42
N GLY A 120 4.40 -13.14 -20.57
CA GLY A 120 5.73 -13.76 -20.68
C GLY A 120 5.72 -15.27 -20.40
N PRO A 121 6.09 -15.73 -19.18
CA PRO A 121 6.02 -17.15 -18.83
C PRO A 121 4.58 -17.71 -18.82
N ASN A 122 3.57 -16.83 -18.93
CA ASN A 122 2.14 -17.13 -18.91
C ASN A 122 1.79 -18.10 -17.78
N ILE A 123 2.16 -17.70 -16.56
CA ILE A 123 1.98 -18.48 -15.34
C ILE A 123 0.51 -18.89 -15.20
N ASN A 124 -0.43 -18.04 -15.62
CA ASN A 124 -1.85 -18.33 -15.57
C ASN A 124 -2.24 -19.56 -16.40
N ASN A 125 -1.74 -19.68 -17.63
CA ASN A 125 -2.03 -20.83 -18.49
C ASN A 125 -1.34 -22.11 -17.98
N GLN A 126 -0.12 -22.00 -17.44
CA GLN A 126 0.57 -23.12 -16.80
C GLN A 126 -0.22 -23.61 -15.58
N CYS A 127 -0.68 -22.70 -14.72
CA CYS A 127 -1.51 -23.03 -13.57
C CYS A 127 -2.84 -23.69 -13.96
N ASN A 128 -3.50 -23.21 -15.02
CA ASN A 128 -4.71 -23.86 -15.53
C ASN A 128 -4.42 -25.28 -16.04
N THR A 129 -3.33 -25.47 -16.78
CA THR A 129 -3.00 -26.75 -17.41
C THR A 129 -2.56 -27.81 -16.39
N TYR A 130 -1.72 -27.44 -15.42
CA TYR A 130 -1.08 -28.40 -14.51
C TYR A 130 -1.74 -28.51 -13.14
N VAL A 131 -2.49 -27.48 -12.71
CA VAL A 131 -3.06 -27.43 -11.35
C VAL A 131 -4.58 -27.39 -11.37
N PHE A 132 -5.20 -26.41 -12.02
CA PHE A 132 -6.65 -26.20 -11.87
C PHE A 132 -7.50 -27.24 -12.62
N ASN A 133 -6.93 -27.92 -13.62
CA ASN A 133 -7.60 -28.97 -14.38
C ASN A 133 -7.21 -30.39 -13.96
N ASN A 134 -6.36 -30.57 -12.94
CA ASN A 134 -5.90 -31.87 -12.48
C ASN A 134 -6.11 -31.99 -10.97
N ASP A 135 -6.59 -33.14 -10.50
CA ASP A 135 -6.88 -33.37 -9.08
C ASP A 135 -6.03 -34.54 -8.57
N ALA A 136 -4.97 -34.23 -7.81
CA ALA A 136 -4.18 -35.23 -7.09
C ALA A 136 -4.76 -35.45 -5.68
N ARG A 137 -4.86 -36.73 -5.23
CA ARG A 137 -5.41 -37.10 -3.91
C ARG A 137 -4.55 -38.17 -3.24
N GLY A 138 -4.55 -38.17 -1.91
CA GLY A 138 -3.84 -39.15 -1.06
C GLY A 138 -2.54 -38.60 -0.45
N PRO A 139 -2.02 -39.22 0.63
CA PRO A 139 -0.83 -38.76 1.35
C PRO A 139 0.47 -39.19 0.66
N THR A 140 0.62 -38.84 -0.63
CA THR A 140 1.80 -39.15 -1.44
C THR A 140 2.62 -37.90 -1.72
N MET A 141 3.91 -38.06 -2.06
CA MET A 141 4.79 -36.94 -2.42
C MET A 141 4.28 -36.18 -3.67
N GLU A 142 3.59 -36.87 -4.58
CA GLU A 142 2.98 -36.26 -5.76
C GLU A 142 1.87 -35.27 -5.37
N THR A 143 1.00 -35.65 -4.42
CA THR A 143 -0.03 -34.74 -3.91
C THR A 143 0.58 -33.54 -3.18
N LEU A 144 1.68 -33.73 -2.46
CA LEU A 144 2.39 -32.61 -1.83
C LEU A 144 2.95 -31.63 -2.88
N ALA A 145 3.58 -32.15 -3.94
CA ALA A 145 4.07 -31.32 -5.04
C ALA A 145 2.94 -30.56 -5.74
N PHE A 146 1.80 -31.21 -5.97
CA PHE A 146 0.59 -30.58 -6.51
C PHE A 146 0.08 -29.45 -5.61
N LEU A 147 -0.04 -29.68 -4.29
CA LEU A 147 -0.48 -28.66 -3.33
C LEU A 147 0.49 -27.46 -3.30
N GLN A 148 1.79 -27.71 -3.40
CA GLN A 148 2.79 -26.64 -3.47
C GLN A 148 2.64 -25.81 -4.76
N GLN A 149 2.46 -26.45 -5.91
CA GLN A 149 2.20 -25.74 -7.17
C GLN A 149 0.90 -24.94 -7.12
N ARG A 150 -0.16 -25.49 -6.51
CA ARG A 150 -1.43 -24.79 -6.29
C ARG A 150 -1.28 -23.56 -5.42
N ASN A 151 -0.51 -23.66 -4.34
CA ASN A 151 -0.21 -22.51 -3.48
C ASN A 151 0.49 -21.40 -4.27
N ILE A 152 1.52 -21.74 -5.05
CA ILE A 152 2.26 -20.77 -5.89
C ILE A 152 1.32 -20.07 -6.87
N CYS A 153 0.47 -20.81 -7.57
CA CYS A 153 -0.51 -20.26 -8.51
C CYS A 153 -1.50 -19.29 -7.85
N GLN A 154 -2.03 -19.67 -6.67
CA GLN A 154 -2.93 -18.81 -5.91
C GLN A 154 -2.22 -17.56 -5.37
N CYS A 155 -0.97 -17.67 -4.94
CA CYS A 155 -0.16 -16.55 -4.50
C CYS A 155 0.10 -15.54 -5.64
N TRP A 156 0.33 -16.00 -6.87
CA TRP A 156 0.46 -15.11 -8.04
C TRP A 156 -0.83 -14.31 -8.31
N GLN A 157 -1.98 -14.98 -8.30
CA GLN A 157 -3.28 -14.32 -8.49
C GLN A 157 -3.60 -13.36 -7.33
N ALA A 158 -3.34 -13.78 -6.10
CA ALA A 158 -3.52 -12.94 -4.92
C ALA A 158 -2.63 -11.69 -5.00
N GLN A 159 -1.33 -11.85 -5.24
CA GLN A 159 -0.41 -10.73 -5.40
C GLN A 159 -0.90 -9.73 -6.46
N PHE A 160 -1.33 -10.22 -7.63
CA PHE A 160 -1.86 -9.36 -8.68
C PHE A 160 -3.11 -8.58 -8.23
N ALA A 161 -4.07 -9.26 -7.60
CA ALA A 161 -5.26 -8.61 -7.07
C ALA A 161 -4.93 -7.55 -6.01
N PHE A 162 -4.01 -7.85 -5.10
CA PHE A 162 -3.61 -6.95 -4.02
C PHE A 162 -2.83 -5.73 -4.53
N TRP A 163 -2.06 -5.84 -5.61
CA TRP A 163 -1.52 -4.65 -6.28
C TRP A 163 -2.63 -3.70 -6.75
N ILE A 164 -3.68 -4.23 -7.37
CA ILE A 164 -4.84 -3.43 -7.83
C ILE A 164 -5.58 -2.82 -6.64
N ILE A 165 -5.91 -3.62 -5.61
CA ILE A 165 -6.58 -3.14 -4.40
C ILE A 165 -5.77 -1.98 -3.79
N GLY A 166 -4.46 -2.14 -3.65
CA GLY A 166 -3.57 -1.09 -3.16
C GLY A 166 -3.64 0.19 -3.99
N THR A 167 -3.63 0.09 -5.34
CA THR A 167 -3.75 1.29 -6.19
C THR A 167 -5.07 2.04 -5.95
N VAL A 168 -6.19 1.34 -5.84
CA VAL A 168 -7.51 1.94 -5.60
C VAL A 168 -7.55 2.64 -4.24
N PHE A 169 -7.03 1.99 -3.20
CA PHE A 169 -7.00 2.56 -1.85
C PHE A 169 -6.03 3.75 -1.75
N LEU A 170 -4.92 3.77 -2.49
CA LEU A 170 -4.03 4.93 -2.56
C LEU A 170 -4.69 6.13 -3.25
N VAL A 171 -5.47 5.90 -4.31
CA VAL A 171 -6.32 6.95 -4.91
C VAL A 171 -7.33 7.46 -3.91
N TRP A 172 -7.97 6.55 -3.17
CA TRP A 172 -8.94 6.94 -2.15
C TRP A 172 -8.33 7.82 -1.05
N MET A 173 -7.09 7.55 -0.61
CA MET A 173 -6.39 8.46 0.32
C MET A 173 -6.13 9.83 -0.24
N MET A 174 -5.76 9.94 -1.52
CA MET A 174 -5.57 11.26 -2.15
C MET A 174 -6.87 12.06 -2.14
N VAL A 175 -8.01 11.39 -2.40
CA VAL A 175 -9.33 12.02 -2.32
C VAL A 175 -9.66 12.45 -0.88
N MET A 176 -9.47 11.58 0.12
CA MET A 176 -9.72 11.93 1.52
C MET A 176 -8.81 13.08 1.98
N ALA A 177 -7.52 13.04 1.68
CA ALA A 177 -6.57 14.10 2.01
C ALA A 177 -6.95 15.43 1.35
N SER A 178 -7.44 15.41 0.10
CA SER A 178 -7.97 16.60 -0.57
C SER A 178 -9.21 17.15 0.14
N GLN A 179 -10.15 16.28 0.55
CA GLN A 179 -11.36 16.68 1.27
C GLN A 179 -11.05 17.28 2.66
N VAL A 180 -10.02 16.76 3.34
CA VAL A 180 -9.52 17.32 4.60
C VAL A 180 -8.87 18.69 4.36
N ASN A 181 -8.11 18.85 3.28
CA ASN A 181 -7.46 20.13 2.94
C ASN A 181 -8.46 21.23 2.53
N SER A 182 -9.56 20.88 1.88
CA SER A 182 -10.64 21.83 1.54
C SER A 182 -11.61 22.11 2.70
N ASN A 183 -11.28 21.71 3.93
CA ASN A 183 -12.13 21.83 5.12
C ASN A 183 -13.55 21.26 4.94
N THR A 184 -13.74 20.27 4.06
CA THR A 184 -15.08 19.72 3.75
C THR A 184 -15.68 18.96 4.94
N TYR A 185 -14.83 18.44 5.84
CA TYR A 185 -15.25 17.87 7.11
C TYR A 185 -15.42 18.98 8.15
N VAL A 186 -16.35 19.90 7.91
CA VAL A 186 -16.76 20.88 8.93
C VAL A 186 -17.65 20.15 9.95
N ARG A 187 -17.26 20.19 11.21
CA ARG A 187 -18.22 20.20 12.32
C ARG A 187 -18.21 21.59 12.93
#